data_AF-A0A7J2HRU8-F1
#
_entry.id   AF-A0A7J2HRU8-F1
#
_cell.length_a   1.000
_cell.length_b   1.000
_cell.length_c   1.000
_cell.angle_alpha   90.00
_cell.angle_beta   90.00
_cell.angle_gamma   90.00
#
_symmetry.space_group_name_H-M   'P 1'
#
loop_
_entity.id
_entity.type
_entity.pdbx_description
1 polymer ?
#
loop_
_entity_poly.entity_id
_entity_poly.type
_entity_poly.pdbx_seq_one_letter_code
_entity_poly.pdbx_strand_id
1 'polypeptide(L)'
;LAAGVDGIKRNLEPPKPIEKDIYEYGLYRSLPTLPQTLEKALDALEEDALLMEALGLAGENFIKLKRQEWLEYTSRKITDWEYERYFDV
;
A
#
# COMPACT_ATOMS: atom_id res chain seq x y z
N LEU A 1 6.97 10.88 -9.43
CA LEU A 1 8.25 11.62 -9.56
C LEU A 1 8.70 12.24 -8.24
N ALA A 2 7.79 12.81 -7.44
CA ALA A 2 8.11 13.51 -6.19
C ALA A 2 9.09 12.76 -5.25
N ALA A 3 8.81 11.52 -4.85
CA ALA A 3 9.69 10.74 -3.97
C ALA A 3 11.12 10.55 -4.51
N GLY A 4 11.27 10.26 -5.80
CA GLY A 4 12.59 10.10 -6.42
C GLY A 4 13.38 11.40 -6.50
N VAL A 5 12.70 12.50 -6.83
CA VAL A 5 13.31 13.84 -6.85
C VAL A 5 13.70 14.29 -5.45
N ASP A 6 12.90 13.98 -4.43
CA ASP A 6 13.24 14.24 -3.03
C ASP A 6 14.49 13.47 -2.60
N GLY A 7 14.58 12.19 -2.94
CA GLY A 7 15.75 11.36 -2.66
C GLY A 7 17.04 11.94 -3.25
N ILE A 8 16.99 12.44 -4.49
CA ILE A 8 18.12 13.13 -5.13
C ILE A 8 18.46 14.42 -4.38
N LYS A 9 17.46 15.27 -4.07
CA LYS A 9 17.69 16.55 -3.38
C LYS A 9 18.32 16.37 -2.00
N ARG A 10 17.93 15.32 -1.30
CA ARG A 10 18.40 14.99 0.06
C ARG A 10 19.62 14.07 0.07
N ASN A 11 20.12 13.64 -1.09
CA ASN A 11 21.17 12.63 -1.22
C ASN A 11 20.91 11.39 -0.36
N LEU A 12 19.68 10.85 -0.42
CA LEU A 12 19.32 9.64 0.32
C LEU A 12 20.03 8.43 -0.29
N GLU A 13 20.70 7.65 0.55
CA GLU A 13 21.30 6.38 0.13
C GLU A 13 20.27 5.24 0.27
N PRO A 14 20.01 4.48 -0.81
CA PRO A 14 19.18 3.30 -0.71
C PRO A 14 19.89 2.20 0.10
N PRO A 15 19.15 1.28 0.73
CA PRO A 15 19.74 0.12 1.38
C PRO A 15 20.47 -0.76 0.36
N LYS A 16 21.37 -1.63 0.88
CA LYS A 16 22.12 -2.57 0.03
C LYS A 16 21.17 -3.46 -0.77
N PRO A 17 21.49 -3.75 -2.04
CA PRO A 17 20.68 -4.64 -2.86
C PRO A 17 20.69 -6.05 -2.27
N ILE A 18 19.56 -6.74 -2.41
CA ILE A 18 19.43 -8.16 -2.09
C ILE A 18 19.50 -8.92 -3.41
N GLU A 19 20.58 -9.66 -3.62
CA GLU A 19 20.86 -10.41 -4.87
C GLU A 19 20.33 -11.86 -4.83
N LYS A 20 19.36 -12.15 -3.96
CA LYS A 20 18.77 -13.48 -3.75
C LYS A 20 17.26 -13.42 -3.96
N ASP A 21 16.67 -14.56 -4.31
CA ASP A 21 15.22 -14.71 -4.23
C ASP A 21 14.79 -14.58 -2.77
N ILE A 22 13.96 -13.58 -2.49
CA ILE A 22 13.46 -13.27 -1.14
C ILE A 22 12.40 -14.27 -0.66
N TYR A 23 11.76 -15.00 -1.57
CA TYR A 23 10.79 -16.04 -1.26
C TYR A 23 11.48 -17.36 -0.92
N GLU A 24 12.65 -17.63 -1.52
CA GLU A 24 13.49 -18.73 -1.09
C GLU A 24 14.01 -18.52 0.34
N TYR A 25 14.09 -19.60 1.11
CA TYR A 25 14.60 -19.62 2.49
C TYR A 25 13.87 -18.71 3.50
N GLY A 26 12.72 -18.13 3.13
CA GLY A 26 11.90 -17.31 4.03
C GLY A 26 12.48 -15.93 4.37
N LEU A 27 13.44 -15.44 3.57
CA LEU A 27 14.08 -14.12 3.75
C LEU A 27 13.07 -12.97 3.84
N TYR A 28 11.97 -13.04 3.09
CA TYR A 28 10.87 -12.05 3.11
C TYR A 28 10.32 -11.75 4.51
N ARG A 29 10.41 -12.70 5.46
CA ARG A 29 9.92 -12.50 6.84
C ARG A 29 10.76 -11.53 7.65
N SER A 30 12.01 -11.32 7.25
CA SER A 30 12.95 -10.40 7.90
C SER A 30 13.01 -9.03 7.24
N LEU A 31 12.26 -8.83 6.16
CA LEU A 31 12.22 -7.58 5.40
C LEU A 31 11.01 -6.73 5.82
N PRO A 32 11.12 -5.39 5.80
CA PRO A 32 9.96 -4.54 5.92
C PRO A 32 8.97 -4.87 4.80
N THR A 33 7.71 -5.05 5.17
CA THR A 33 6.64 -5.39 4.23
C THR A 33 5.92 -4.14 3.77
N LEU A 34 5.49 -4.13 2.51
CA LEU A 34 4.57 -3.13 2.01
C LEU A 34 3.22 -3.20 2.73
N PRO A 35 2.43 -2.12 2.72
CA PRO A 35 1.04 -2.15 3.18
C PRO A 35 0.27 -3.29 2.51
N GLN A 36 -0.35 -4.15 3.33
CA GLN A 36 -1.01 -5.38 2.85
C GLN A 36 -2.45 -5.17 2.38
N THR A 37 -3.04 -4.01 2.68
CA THR A 37 -4.39 -3.66 2.26
C THR A 37 -4.38 -2.28 1.62
N LEU A 38 -5.37 -2.03 0.76
CA LEU A 38 -5.56 -0.71 0.17
C LEU A 38 -5.73 0.35 1.26
N GLU A 39 -6.50 0.05 2.31
CA GLU A 39 -6.67 0.94 3.47
C GLU A 39 -5.34 1.36 4.10
N LYS A 40 -4.47 0.40 4.43
CA LYS A 40 -3.15 0.71 5.01
C LYS A 40 -2.26 1.50 4.04
N ALA A 41 -2.39 1.26 2.74
CA ALA A 41 -1.66 2.02 1.73
C ALA A 41 -2.17 3.47 1.63
N LEU A 42 -3.48 3.68 1.79
CA LEU A 42 -4.09 5.01 1.82
C LEU A 42 -3.71 5.76 3.10
N ASP A 43 -3.68 5.09 4.25
CA ASP A 43 -3.21 5.68 5.51
C ASP A 43 -1.75 6.14 5.38
N ALA A 44 -0.87 5.28 4.85
CA ALA A 44 0.53 5.62 4.63
C ALA A 44 0.73 6.77 3.62
N LEU A 45 -0.13 6.87 2.59
CA LEU A 45 -0.10 7.99 1.65
C LEU A 45 -0.55 9.29 2.30
N GLU A 46 -1.60 9.25 3.13
CA GLU A 46 -2.14 10.41 3.84
C GLU A 46 -1.14 10.97 4.86
N GLU A 47 -0.34 10.12 5.49
CA GLU A 47 0.73 10.50 6.42
C GLU A 47 1.99 11.04 5.72
N ASP A 48 2.19 10.79 4.43
CA ASP A 48 3.33 11.27 3.66
C ASP A 48 3.08 12.71 3.15
N ALA A 49 3.48 13.69 3.97
CA ALA A 49 3.34 15.11 3.65
C ALA A 49 3.98 15.49 2.31
N LEU A 50 5.11 14.87 1.94
CA LEU A 50 5.80 15.19 0.69
C LEU A 50 4.99 14.76 -0.52
N LEU A 51 4.44 13.55 -0.48
CA LEU A 51 3.59 13.05 -1.55
C LEU A 51 2.26 13.80 -1.59
N MET A 52 1.67 14.10 -0.44
CA MET A 52 0.42 14.86 -0.35
C MET A 52 0.58 16.29 -0.89
N GLU A 53 1.67 16.97 -0.56
CA GLU A 53 1.97 18.30 -1.12
C GLU A 53 2.20 18.23 -2.63
N ALA A 54 2.94 17.22 -3.11
CA ALA A 54 3.22 17.06 -4.53
C ALA A 54 1.98 16.71 -5.37
N LEU A 55 1.02 16.00 -4.79
CA LEU A 55 -0.25 15.65 -5.43
C LEU A 55 -1.31 16.75 -5.27
N GLY A 56 -1.21 17.56 -4.21
CA GLY A 56 -2.17 18.59 -3.85
C GLY A 56 -3.60 18.04 -3.74
N LEU A 57 -4.57 18.84 -4.20
CA LEU A 57 -5.99 18.49 -4.19
C LEU A 57 -6.32 17.16 -4.90
N ALA A 58 -5.50 16.74 -5.87
CA ALA A 58 -5.69 15.46 -6.55
C ALA A 58 -5.43 14.28 -5.60
N GLY A 59 -4.47 14.40 -4.68
CA GLY A 59 -4.17 13.38 -3.66
C GLY A 59 -5.33 13.21 -2.68
N GLU A 60 -5.87 14.32 -2.17
CA GLU A 60 -7.03 14.31 -1.27
C GLU A 60 -8.26 13.65 -1.92
N ASN A 61 -8.58 14.04 -3.15
CA ASN A 61 -9.69 13.47 -3.89
C ASN A 61 -9.47 11.98 -4.20
N PHE A 62 -8.23 11.59 -4.53
CA PHE A 62 -7.87 10.20 -4.77
C PHE A 62 -8.07 9.34 -3.51
N ILE A 63 -7.59 9.79 -2.35
CA ILE A 63 -7.78 9.09 -1.07
C ILE A 63 -9.27 8.92 -0.77
N LYS A 64 -10.05 10.00 -0.90
CA LYS A 64 -11.50 9.95 -0.66
C LYS A 64 -12.20 8.93 -1.55
N LEU A 65 -11.91 8.95 -2.86
CA LEU A 65 -12.48 8.00 -3.82
C LEU A 65 -12.08 6.56 -3.47
N LYS A 66 -10.80 6.33 -3.18
CA LYS A 66 -10.28 4.99 -2.91
C LYS A 66 -10.72 4.41 -1.58
N ARG A 67 -10.96 5.25 -0.56
CA ARG A 67 -11.59 4.80 0.70
C ARG A 67 -13.04 4.35 0.46
N GLN A 68 -13.79 5.03 -0.39
CA GLN A 68 -15.15 4.60 -0.76
C GLN A 68 -15.14 3.25 -1.48
N GLU A 69 -14.23 3.08 -2.45
CA GLU A 69 -14.03 1.82 -3.16
C GLU A 69 -13.65 0.67 -2.22
N TRP A 70 -12.75 0.92 -1.26
CA TRP A 70 -12.37 -0.06 -0.25
C TRP A 70 -13.54 -0.50 0.64
N LEU A 71 -14.35 0.47 1.10
CA LEU A 71 -15.53 0.19 1.91
C LEU A 71 -16.55 -0.66 1.12
N GLU A 72 -16.76 -0.33 -0.15
CA GLU A 72 -17.63 -1.12 -1.03
C GLU A 72 -17.12 -2.56 -1.18
N TYR A 73 -15.82 -2.74 -1.44
CA TYR A 73 -15.21 -4.06 -1.57
C TYR A 73 -15.33 -4.90 -0.30
N THR A 74 -14.96 -4.34 0.85
CA THR A 74 -14.85 -5.08 2.11
C THR A 74 -16.18 -5.32 2.81
N SER A 75 -17.14 -4.39 2.69
CA SER A 75 -18.39 -4.45 3.45
C SER A 75 -19.58 -4.96 2.64
N ARG A 76 -19.49 -4.95 1.30
CA ARG A 76 -20.65 -5.21 0.43
C ARG A 76 -20.44 -6.35 -0.57
N LYS A 77 -19.24 -6.94 -0.63
CA LYS A 77 -18.99 -8.10 -1.47
C LYS A 77 -18.79 -9.33 -0.61
N ILE A 78 -19.66 -10.32 -0.81
CA ILE A 78 -19.42 -11.69 -0.36
C ILE A 78 -18.63 -12.36 -1.47
N THR A 79 -17.47 -12.88 -1.12
CA THR A 79 -16.65 -13.66 -2.05
C THR A 79 -17.17 -15.09 -2.14
N ASP A 80 -16.94 -15.75 -3.28
CA ASP A 80 -17.33 -17.16 -3.45
C ASP A 80 -16.71 -18.05 -2.36
N TRP A 81 -15.48 -17.76 -1.93
CA TRP A 81 -14.82 -18.46 -0.82
C TRP A 81 -15.58 -18.33 0.50
N GLU A 82 -16.08 -17.14 0.84
CA GLU A 82 -16.87 -16.92 2.05
C GLU A 82 -18.21 -17.65 1.96
N TYR A 83 -18.84 -17.63 0.78
CA TYR A 83 -20.10 -18.34 0.54
C TYR A 83 -19.91 -19.85 0.73
N GLU A 84 -18.93 -20.46 0.05
CA GLU A 84 -18.62 -21.89 0.16
C GLU A 84 -18.28 -22.33 1.60
N ARG A 85 -17.65 -21.44 2.38
CA ARG A 85 -17.16 -21.78 3.73
C ARG A 85 -18.24 -21.67 4.82
N TYR A 86 -19.18 -20.74 4.67
CA TYR A 86 -20.10 -20.35 5.75
C TYR A 86 -21.58 -20.50 5.41
N PHE A 87 -21.97 -20.71 4.15
CA PHE A 87 -23.38 -20.76 3.77
C PHE A 87 -24.04 -22.14 3.99
N ASP A 88 -23.27 -23.22 3.96
CA ASP A 88 -23.74 -24.60 4.19
C ASP A 88 -23.41 -25.13 5.62
N VAL A 89 -23.14 -24.25 6.59
CA VAL A 89 -22.91 -24.59 8.01
C VAL A 89 -24.17 -24.38 8.84
#